data_AF-A0A940MYY6-F1
#
_entry.id   AF-A0A940MYY6-F1
#
_cell.length_a   1.000
_cell.length_b   1.000
_cell.length_c   1.000
_cell.angle_alpha   90.00
_cell.angle_beta   90.00
_cell.angle_gamma   90.00
#
_symmetry.space_group_name_H-M   'P 1'
#
loop_
_entity.id
_entity.type
_entity.pdbx_description
1 polymer ?
#
loop_
_entity_poly.entity_id
_entity_poly.type
_entity_poly.pdbx_seq_one_letter_code
_entity_poly.pdbx_strand_id
1 'polypeptide(L)' 'MRAFEGQFSDNKPIRRNSDEKRRLLAELEQTLAGMKPHTSPSLRESIKGRIAELRADLSAKR' A
#
# COMPACT_ATOMS: atom_id res chain seq x y z
N MET A 1 -37.30 -9.15 -10.18
CA MET A 1 -36.29 -8.07 -10.17
C MET A 1 -35.95 -7.70 -8.73
N ARG A 2 -34.74 -8.01 -8.27
CA ARG A 2 -33.86 -7.13 -7.48
C ARG A 2 -32.56 -7.89 -7.21
N ALA A 3 -31.63 -7.76 -8.15
CA ALA A 3 -30.25 -8.13 -7.91
C ALA A 3 -29.72 -7.14 -6.85
N PHE A 4 -29.29 -7.65 -5.70
CA PHE A 4 -28.51 -6.87 -4.75
C PHE A 4 -27.11 -6.67 -5.38
N GLU A 5 -26.91 -5.50 -5.98
CA GLU A 5 -25.59 -5.04 -6.42
C GLU A 5 -24.67 -4.98 -5.18
N GLY A 6 -23.69 -5.87 -5.11
CA GLY A 6 -22.73 -5.89 -4.00
C GLY A 6 -22.20 -7.27 -3.63
N GLN A 7 -22.75 -8.34 -4.20
CA GLN A 7 -22.18 -9.68 -4.01
C GLN A 7 -20.94 -9.85 -4.92
N PHE A 8 -19.83 -9.24 -4.51
CA PHE A 8 -18.51 -9.67 -4.96
C PHE A 8 -18.21 -11.04 -4.31
N SER A 9 -18.90 -12.08 -4.76
CA SER A 9 -18.44 -13.45 -4.56
C SER A 9 -17.28 -13.67 -5.52
N ASP A 10 -16.09 -13.27 -5.12
CA ASP A 10 -14.88 -13.70 -5.79
C ASP A 10 -14.10 -14.55 -4.80
N ASN A 11 -14.44 -15.84 -4.78
CA ASN A 11 -13.60 -16.93 -4.30
C ASN A 11 -12.34 -17.09 -5.18
N LYS A 12 -11.71 -15.96 -5.54
CA LYS A 12 -10.41 -15.89 -6.20
C LYS A 12 -9.36 -16.00 -5.10
N PRO A 13 -8.26 -16.74 -5.31
CA PRO A 13 -7.17 -16.79 -4.35
C PRO A 13 -6.77 -15.35 -4.07
N ILE A 14 -6.90 -14.92 -2.80
CA ILE A 14 -6.65 -13.56 -2.31
C ILE A 14 -5.31 -13.10 -2.89
N ARG A 15 -5.34 -12.38 -4.00
CA ARG A 15 -4.14 -11.95 -4.74
C ARG A 15 -3.45 -10.82 -3.99
N ARG A 16 -3.31 -10.87 -2.65
CA ARG A 16 -2.66 -9.86 -1.79
C ARG A 16 -2.90 -8.46 -2.36
N ASN A 17 -4.16 -8.05 -2.24
CA ASN A 17 -4.82 -6.88 -2.82
C ASN A 17 -3.81 -5.78 -3.22
N SER A 18 -3.65 -5.57 -4.53
CA SER A 18 -2.93 -4.40 -5.06
C SER A 18 -3.43 -3.10 -4.44
N ASP A 19 -4.71 -3.06 -4.06
CA ASP A 19 -5.32 -1.90 -3.43
C ASP A 19 -4.89 -1.72 -1.97
N GLU A 20 -4.65 -2.80 -1.22
CA GLU A 20 -4.03 -2.72 0.11
C GLU A 20 -2.59 -2.23 0.01
N LYS A 21 -1.82 -2.73 -0.97
CA LYS A 21 -0.45 -2.24 -1.23
C LYS A 21 -0.45 -0.76 -1.60
N ARG A 22 -1.42 -0.29 -2.40
CA ARG A 22 -1.59 1.14 -2.73
C ARG A 22 -1.96 1.97 -1.49
N ARG A 23 -2.86 1.47 -0.63
CA ARG A 23 -3.22 2.14 0.62
C ARG A 23 -2.02 2.27 1.56
N LEU A 24 -1.29 1.17 1.75
CA LEU A 24 -0.07 1.15 2.56
C LEU A 24 1.00 2.09 2.02
N LEU A 25 1.17 2.14 0.69
CA LEU A 25 2.08 3.10 0.06
C LEU A 25 1.72 4.54 0.41
N ALA A 26 0.44 4.92 0.27
CA ALA A 26 -0.02 6.26 0.59
C ALA A 26 0.16 6.60 2.08
N GLU A 27 -0.09 5.65 2.98
CA GLU A 27 0.10 5.81 4.42
C GLU A 27 1.58 6.04 4.80
N LEU A 28 2.49 5.27 4.20
CA LEU A 28 3.93 5.42 4.42
C LEU A 28 4.46 6.75 3.87
N GLU A 29 3.96 7.20 2.72
CA GLU A 29 4.31 8.51 2.15
C GLU A 29 3.84 9.67 3.06
N GLN A 30 2.62 9.58 3.59
CA GLN A 30 2.10 10.56 4.56
C GLN A 30 2.90 10.53 5.86
N THR A 31 3.23 9.33 6.36
CA THR A 31 4.06 9.15 7.55
C THR A 31 5.42 9.82 7.36
N LEU A 32 6.07 9.60 6.21
CA LEU A 32 7.35 10.22 5.87
C LEU A 32 7.26 11.75 5.80
N ALA A 33 6.17 12.29 5.24
CA ALA A 33 5.93 13.72 5.18
C ALA A 33 5.67 14.35 6.56
N GLY A 34 5.02 13.62 7.46
CA GLY A 34 4.75 14.05 8.84
C GLY A 34 5.93 13.88 9.81
N MET A 35 7.03 13.24 9.40
CA MET A 35 8.18 12.99 10.26
C MET A 35 8.91 14.29 10.62
N LYS A 36 9.14 14.47 11.93
CA LYS A 36 9.90 15.60 12.45
C LYS A 36 11.38 15.51 12.05
N PRO A 37 12.11 16.64 12.04
CA PRO A 37 13.54 16.65 11.68
C PRO A 37 14.44 15.81 12.58
N HIS A 38 14.04 15.61 13.85
CA HIS A 38 14.75 14.78 14.82
C HIS A 38 14.34 13.29 14.79
N THR A 39 13.50 12.88 13.85
CA THR A 39 13.22 11.46 13.65
C THR A 39 14.50 10.73 13.21
N SER A 40 14.75 9.54 13.77
CA SER A 40 15.95 8.76 13.47
C SER A 40 16.19 8.64 11.96
N PRO A 41 17.39 8.98 11.46
CA PRO A 41 17.76 8.83 10.06
C PRO A 41 17.53 7.40 9.55
N SER A 42 17.87 6.39 10.36
CA SER A 42 17.69 4.98 10.02
C SER A 42 16.21 4.59 9.80
N LEU A 43 15.30 5.19 10.57
CA LEU A 43 13.86 4.95 10.42
C LEU A 43 13.34 5.60 9.12
N ARG A 44 13.81 6.82 8.83
CA ARG A 44 13.47 7.54 7.60
C ARG A 44 13.92 6.77 6.36
N GLU A 45 15.14 6.22 6.39
CA GLU A 45 15.68 5.37 5.33
C GLU A 45 14.89 4.07 5.18
N SER A 46 14.56 3.41 6.29
CA SER A 46 13.76 2.18 6.28
C SER A 46 12.39 2.38 5.62
N ILE A 47 11.70 3.48 5.93
CA ILE A 47 10.40 3.81 5.33
C ILE A 47 10.56 4.12 3.83
N LYS A 48 11.59 4.88 3.44
CA LYS A 48 11.89 5.13 2.02
C LYS A 48 12.15 3.84 1.25
N GLY A 49 12.90 2.90 1.83
CA GLY A 49 13.14 1.58 1.26
C GLY A 49 11.83 0.81 1.05
N ARG A 50 10.98 0.78 2.08
CA ARG A 50 9.67 0.11 2.00
C ARG A 50 8.73 0.71 0.96
N ILE A 51 8.73 2.03 0.82
CA ILE A 51 7.99 2.75 -0.24
C ILE A 51 8.48 2.32 -1.63
N ALA A 52 9.81 2.24 -1.83
CA ALA A 52 10.39 1.84 -3.11
C ALA A 52 10.05 0.38 -3.47
N GLU A 53 10.15 -0.54 -2.50
CA GLU A 53 9.73 -1.94 -2.66
C GLU A 53 8.25 -2.05 -3.05
N LEU A 54 7.36 -1.34 -2.34
CA LEU A 54 5.92 -1.37 -2.64
C LEU A 54 5.60 -0.80 -4.01
N ARG A 55 6.30 0.25 -4.45
CA ARG A 55 6.17 0.81 -5.80
C ARG A 55 6.63 -0.18 -6.87
N ALA A 56 7.77 -0.83 -6.66
CA ALA A 56 8.28 -1.85 -7.58
C ALA A 56 7.30 -3.04 -7.69
N ASP A 57 6.80 -3.54 -6.55
CA ASP A 57 5.80 -4.60 -6.48
C ASP A 57 4.49 -4.27 -7.20
N LEU A 58 4.05 -3.01 -7.12
CA LEU A 58 2.85 -2.54 -7.81
C LEU A 58 3.08 -2.38 -9.31
N SER A 59 4.29 -1.98 -9.72
CA SER A 59 4.68 -1.81 -11.12
C SER A 59 4.93 -3.14 -11.82
N ALA A 60 5.55 -4.11 -11.15
CA ALA A 60 5.85 -5.43 -11.70
C ALA A 60 4.61 -6.31 -11.89
N LYS A 61 3.51 -5.96 -11.21
CA LYS A 61 2.22 -6.67 -11.27
C LYS A 61 1.26 -6.06 -12.30
N ARG A 62 1.72 -5.10 -13.11
CA ARG A 62 0.96 -4.39 -14.13
C ARG A 62 1.13 -5.02 -15.51
#